data_AF-A0A6H9LKV7-F1
#
_entry.id   AF-A0A6H9LKV7-F1
#
_cell.length_a   1.000
_cell.length_b   1.000
_cell.length_c   1.000
_cell.angle_alpha   90.00
_cell.angle_beta   90.00
_cell.angle_gamma   90.00
#
_symmetry.space_group_name_H-M   'P 1'
#
loop_
_entity.id
_entity.type
_entity.pdbx_description
1 polymer ?
#
loop_
_entity_poly.entity_id
_entity_poly.type
_entity_poly.pdbx_seq_one_letter_code
_entity_poly.pdbx_strand_id
1 'polypeptide(L)'
;MNETIGKLTWMYVGLLVLLGIVGYVMTSFQSVTAMIPAFFAIVVALLFLVLKSKGNAAFWTLIILAIVGIVATAKGVPQAFSYMSGSEVARPAAVISQSVMAIVSCLFLIMLFMKKAK
;
A
#
# COMPACT_ATOMS: atom_id res chain seq x y z
N MET A 1 15.22 15.79 2.32
CA MET A 1 14.10 15.08 2.98
C MET A 1 14.64 14.40 4.23
N ASN A 2 13.88 14.37 5.32
CA ASN A 2 14.32 13.80 6.60
C ASN A 2 14.70 12.31 6.43
N GLU A 3 15.83 11.88 6.99
CA GLU A 3 16.29 10.48 6.98
C GLU A 3 15.23 9.53 7.53
N THR A 4 14.49 9.97 8.56
CA THR A 4 13.39 9.20 9.16
C THR A 4 12.24 8.96 8.18
N ILE A 5 11.89 9.96 7.35
CA ILE A 5 10.86 9.82 6.31
C ILE A 5 11.35 8.81 5.27
N GLY A 6 12.62 8.85 4.90
CA GLY A 6 13.19 7.87 3.97
C GLY A 6 13.14 6.44 4.49
N LYS A 7 13.51 6.21 5.76
CA LYS A 7 13.40 4.89 6.41
C LYS A 7 11.95 4.41 6.45
N LEU A 8 11.01 5.30 6.79
CA LEU A 8 9.58 5.01 6.81
C LEU A 8 9.05 4.61 5.42
N THR A 9 9.44 5.32 4.36
CA THR A 9 9.04 4.99 2.99
C THR A 9 9.56 3.62 2.57
N TRP A 10 10.83 3.29 2.87
CA TRP A 10 11.37 1.97 2.55
C TRP A 10 10.71 0.84 3.33
N MET A 11 10.39 1.07 4.60
CA MET A 11 9.61 0.11 5.40
C MET A 11 8.22 -0.11 4.79
N TYR A 12 7.54 0.97 4.39
CA TYR A 12 6.23 0.89 3.72
C TYR A 12 6.31 0.10 2.40
N VAL A 13 7.30 0.40 1.55
CA VAL A 13 7.55 -0.34 0.30
C VAL A 13 7.80 -1.82 0.59
N GLY A 14 8.67 -2.14 1.56
CA GLY A 14 8.98 -3.52 1.92
C GLY A 14 7.77 -4.31 2.41
N LEU A 15 6.92 -3.70 3.25
CA LEU A 15 5.68 -4.32 3.74
C LEU A 15 4.72 -4.63 2.59
N LEU A 16 4.56 -3.71 1.63
CA LEU A 16 3.66 -3.93 0.50
C LEU A 16 4.18 -4.98 -0.49
N VAL A 17 5.49 -5.01 -0.74
CA VAL A 17 6.12 -6.07 -1.54
C VAL A 17 5.91 -7.44 -0.87
N LEU A 18 6.18 -7.52 0.43
CA LEU A 18 6.00 -8.76 1.19
C LEU A 18 4.54 -9.22 1.17
N LEU A 19 3.59 -8.29 1.37
CA LEU A 19 2.16 -8.58 1.29
C LEU A 19 1.75 -9.15 -0.08
N GLY A 20 2.24 -8.57 -1.18
CA GLY A 20 1.93 -9.04 -2.52
C GLY A 20 2.54 -10.42 -2.83
N ILE A 21 3.79 -10.66 -2.42
CA ILE A 21 4.44 -11.97 -2.60
C ILE A 21 3.74 -13.05 -1.78
N VAL A 22 3.50 -12.80 -0.49
CA VAL A 22 2.83 -13.75 0.40
C VAL A 22 1.42 -14.03 -0.11
N GLY A 23 0.65 -13.00 -0.50
CA GLY A 23 -0.68 -13.17 -1.07
C GLY A 23 -0.67 -14.03 -2.34
N TYR A 24 0.33 -13.86 -3.21
CA TYR A 24 0.44 -14.65 -4.43
C TYR A 24 0.78 -16.13 -4.15
N VAL A 25 1.76 -16.37 -3.27
CA VAL A 25 2.17 -17.74 -2.87
C VAL A 25 1.03 -18.47 -2.16
N MET A 26 0.29 -17.80 -1.28
CA MET A 26 -0.84 -18.40 -0.55
C MET A 26 -2.03 -18.76 -1.42
N THR A 27 -2.10 -18.22 -2.63
CA THR A 27 -3.10 -18.60 -3.63
C THR A 27 -2.61 -19.65 -4.61
N SER A 28 -1.51 -20.35 -4.28
CA SER A 28 -0.86 -21.31 -5.19
C SER A 28 -0.58 -20.69 -6.57
N PHE A 29 -0.18 -19.41 -6.57
CA PHE A 29 0.14 -18.65 -7.78
C PHE A 29 -1.05 -18.40 -8.74
N GLN A 30 -2.29 -18.58 -8.28
CA GLN A 30 -3.48 -18.41 -9.13
C GLN A 30 -4.04 -16.98 -9.13
N SER A 31 -3.81 -16.18 -8.08
CA SER A 31 -4.36 -14.83 -7.99
C SER A 31 -3.31 -13.75 -8.26
N VAL A 32 -3.10 -13.40 -9.53
CA VAL A 32 -2.22 -12.27 -9.92
C VAL A 32 -2.70 -10.95 -9.31
N THR A 33 -4.00 -10.81 -9.08
CA THR A 33 -4.59 -9.64 -8.41
C THR A 33 -4.15 -9.50 -6.94
N ALA A 34 -3.68 -10.55 -6.28
CA ALA A 34 -3.08 -10.44 -4.95
C ALA A 34 -1.72 -9.72 -4.97
N MET A 35 -1.08 -9.56 -6.13
CA MET A 35 0.17 -8.80 -6.31
C MET A 35 -0.02 -7.29 -6.46
N ILE A 36 -1.26 -6.78 -6.46
CA ILE A 36 -1.54 -5.33 -6.52
C ILE A 36 -0.68 -4.53 -5.51
N PRO A 37 -0.54 -4.95 -4.23
CA PRO A 37 0.31 -4.27 -3.27
C PRO A 37 1.78 -4.17 -3.71
N ALA A 38 2.34 -5.24 -4.31
CA ALA A 38 3.72 -5.26 -4.77
C ALA A 38 3.93 -4.34 -5.98
N PHE A 39 3.01 -4.35 -6.96
CA PHE A 39 3.08 -3.43 -8.09
C PHE A 39 2.99 -1.97 -7.64
N PHE A 40 2.10 -1.69 -6.70
CA PHE A 40 1.99 -0.36 -6.11
C PHE A 40 3.28 0.06 -5.40
N ALA A 41 3.88 -0.85 -4.63
CA ALA A 41 5.15 -0.60 -3.93
C ALA A 41 6.28 -0.23 -4.88
N ILE A 42 6.36 -0.87 -6.05
CA ILE A 42 7.36 -0.56 -7.08
C ILE A 42 7.18 0.88 -7.57
N VAL A 43 5.95 1.28 -7.89
CA VAL A 43 5.64 2.67 -8.33
C VAL A 43 6.05 3.68 -7.25
N VAL A 44 5.74 3.40 -5.98
CA VAL A 44 6.13 4.25 -4.85
C VAL A 44 7.65 4.36 -4.74
N ALA A 45 8.37 3.24 -4.82
CA ALA A 45 9.83 3.20 -4.70
C ALA A 45 10.50 4.01 -5.83
N LEU A 46 10.04 3.85 -7.07
CA LEU A 46 10.58 4.58 -8.22
C LEU A 46 10.35 6.09 -8.09
N LEU A 47 9.12 6.51 -7.78
CA LEU A 47 8.80 7.93 -7.61
C LEU A 47 9.57 8.54 -6.43
N PHE A 48 9.72 7.80 -5.33
CA PHE A 48 10.53 8.23 -4.20
C PHE A 48 12.00 8.42 -4.59
N LEU A 49 12.60 7.47 -5.31
CA LEU A 49 13.99 7.56 -5.76
C LEU A 49 14.24 8.79 -6.65
N VAL A 50 13.31 9.08 -7.57
CA VAL A 50 13.40 10.22 -8.49
C VAL A 50 13.22 11.55 -7.76
N LEU A 51 12.35 11.60 -6.76
CA LEU A 51 11.94 12.86 -6.13
C LEU A 51 12.60 13.12 -4.77
N LYS A 52 13.33 12.17 -4.17
CA LYS A 52 13.87 12.30 -2.80
C LYS A 52 14.76 13.54 -2.57
N SER A 53 15.42 14.03 -3.63
CA SER A 53 16.23 15.26 -3.59
C SER A 53 15.38 16.53 -3.64
N LYS A 54 14.14 16.45 -4.14
CA LYS A 54 13.22 17.57 -4.36
C LYS A 54 12.32 17.88 -3.15
N GLY A 55 12.88 17.83 -1.94
CA GLY A 55 12.28 18.32 -0.67
C GLY A 55 10.75 18.21 -0.56
N ASN A 56 10.06 19.32 -0.83
CA ASN A 56 8.59 19.43 -0.73
C ASN A 56 7.84 18.59 -1.78
N ALA A 57 8.36 18.50 -3.01
CA ALA A 57 7.74 17.69 -4.05
C ALA A 57 7.74 16.21 -3.65
N ALA A 58 8.84 15.71 -3.08
CA ALA A 58 8.93 14.34 -2.57
C ALA A 58 7.84 14.04 -1.54
N PHE A 59 7.66 14.96 -0.58
CA PHE A 59 6.68 14.80 0.49
C PHE A 59 5.24 14.79 -0.03
N TRP A 60 4.88 15.74 -0.90
CA TRP A 60 3.54 15.76 -1.51
C TRP A 60 3.27 14.55 -2.38
N THR A 61 4.27 14.06 -3.12
CA THR A 61 4.13 12.81 -3.86
C THR A 61 3.88 11.62 -2.94
N LEU A 62 4.56 11.51 -1.80
CA LEU A 62 4.30 10.44 -0.83
C LEU A 62 2.88 10.51 -0.24
N ILE A 63 2.36 11.70 0.05
CA ILE A 63 0.96 11.90 0.47
C ILE A 63 0.00 11.44 -0.62
N ILE A 64 0.19 11.92 -1.85
CA ILE A 64 -0.68 11.57 -2.99
C ILE A 64 -0.68 10.06 -3.19
N LEU A 65 0.48 9.42 -3.16
CA LEU A 65 0.59 7.97 -3.28
C LEU A 65 -0.14 7.25 -2.13
N ALA A 66 0.05 7.66 -0.88
CA ALA A 66 -0.66 7.03 0.24
C ALA A 66 -2.19 7.15 0.09
N ILE A 67 -2.69 8.31 -0.35
CA ILE A 67 -4.13 8.51 -0.64
C ILE A 67 -4.58 7.62 -1.80
N VAL A 68 -3.81 7.56 -2.89
CA VAL A 68 -4.11 6.66 -4.02
C VAL A 68 -4.13 5.21 -3.54
N GLY A 69 -3.22 4.79 -2.67
CA GLY A 69 -3.20 3.44 -2.10
C GLY A 69 -4.47 3.12 -1.31
N ILE A 70 -5.00 4.09 -0.55
CA ILE A 70 -6.28 3.97 0.19
C ILE A 70 -7.47 3.94 -0.77
N VAL A 71 -7.53 4.85 -1.75
CA VAL A 71 -8.66 4.96 -2.68
C VAL A 71 -8.72 3.78 -3.64
N ALA A 72 -7.56 3.33 -4.15
CA ALA A 72 -7.46 2.18 -5.04
C ALA A 72 -7.93 0.89 -4.36
N THR A 73 -7.78 0.80 -3.03
CA THR A 73 -8.19 -0.35 -2.23
C THR A 73 -9.57 -0.19 -1.59
N ALA A 74 -10.18 1.00 -1.66
CA ALA A 74 -11.50 1.28 -1.11
C ALA A 74 -12.60 0.39 -1.71
N LYS A 75 -12.46 -0.07 -2.95
CA LYS A 75 -13.40 -1.02 -3.57
C LYS A 75 -13.34 -2.41 -2.94
N GLY A 76 -12.20 -2.81 -2.37
CA GLY A 76 -12.02 -4.09 -1.68
C GLY A 76 -12.67 -4.10 -0.29
N VAL A 77 -12.82 -2.94 0.36
CA VAL A 77 -13.32 -2.86 1.75
C VAL A 77 -14.78 -3.33 1.89
N PRO A 78 -15.77 -2.87 1.10
CA PRO A 78 -17.13 -3.40 1.15
C PRO A 78 -17.19 -4.90 0.84
N GLN A 79 -16.36 -5.36 -0.11
CA GLN A 79 -16.29 -6.78 -0.49
C GLN A 79 -15.70 -7.63 0.63
N ALA A 80 -14.81 -7.08 1.46
CA ALA A 80 -14.29 -7.76 2.64
C ALA A 80 -15.38 -7.99 3.69
N PHE A 81 -16.25 -7.01 3.92
CA PHE A 81 -17.41 -7.18 4.79
C PHE A 81 -18.40 -8.21 4.23
N SER A 82 -18.68 -8.17 2.92
CA SER A 82 -19.51 -9.19 2.27
C SER A 82 -18.92 -10.60 2.37
N TYR A 83 -17.61 -10.74 2.23
CA TYR A 83 -16.91 -12.03 2.43
C TYR A 83 -17.04 -12.52 3.87
N MET A 84 -16.89 -11.63 4.85
CA MET A 84 -17.05 -11.96 6.27
C MET A 84 -18.49 -12.31 6.64
N SER A 85 -19.49 -11.76 5.95
CA SER A 85 -20.90 -12.13 6.12
C SER A 85 -21.29 -13.45 5.42
N GLY A 86 -20.31 -14.18 4.86
CA GLY A 86 -20.52 -15.46 4.18
C GLY A 86 -21.06 -15.33 2.76
N SER A 87 -21.04 -14.13 2.16
CA SER A 87 -21.40 -13.95 0.76
C SER A 87 -20.27 -14.41 -0.16
N GLU A 88 -20.61 -15.06 -1.27
CA GLU A 88 -19.61 -15.42 -2.27
C GLU A 88 -18.98 -14.17 -2.88
N VAL A 89 -17.65 -14.13 -2.84
CA VAL A 89 -16.85 -13.06 -3.45
C VAL A 89 -15.99 -13.68 -4.52
N ALA A 90 -16.06 -13.14 -5.74
CA ALA A 90 -15.38 -13.72 -6.91
C ALA A 90 -13.85 -13.80 -6.76
N ARG A 91 -13.23 -12.95 -5.91
CA ARG A 91 -11.78 -12.87 -5.72
C ARG A 91 -11.39 -12.58 -4.26
N PRO A 92 -11.54 -13.56 -3.34
CA PRO A 92 -11.35 -13.33 -1.91
C PRO A 92 -9.91 -12.94 -1.55
N ALA A 93 -8.91 -13.53 -2.20
CA ALA A 93 -7.51 -13.17 -1.96
C ALA A 93 -7.17 -11.73 -2.36
N ALA A 94 -7.75 -11.24 -3.45
CA ALA A 94 -7.59 -9.86 -3.87
C ALA A 94 -8.18 -8.91 -2.83
N VAL A 95 -9.37 -9.23 -2.33
CA VAL A 95 -10.05 -8.46 -1.29
C VAL A 95 -9.22 -8.40 0.00
N ILE A 96 -8.68 -9.52 0.47
CA ILE A 96 -7.82 -9.55 1.67
C ILE A 96 -6.57 -8.69 1.46
N SER A 97 -5.84 -8.91 0.36
CA SER A 97 -4.60 -8.17 0.08
C SER A 97 -4.84 -6.65 -0.06
N GLN A 98 -5.95 -6.25 -0.68
CA GLN A 98 -6.32 -4.84 -0.84
C GLN A 98 -6.70 -4.21 0.50
N SER A 99 -7.46 -4.91 1.35
CA SER A 99 -7.81 -4.43 2.68
C SER A 99 -6.58 -4.21 3.55
N VAL A 100 -5.61 -5.13 3.53
CA VAL A 100 -4.34 -4.95 4.27
C VAL A 100 -3.54 -3.77 3.70
N MET A 101 -3.45 -3.65 2.37
CA MET A 101 -2.80 -2.49 1.74
C MET A 101 -3.45 -1.15 2.12
N ALA A 102 -4.78 -1.11 2.24
CA ALA A 102 -5.51 0.09 2.68
C ALA A 102 -5.07 0.52 4.09
N ILE A 103 -5.04 -0.45 5.02
CA ILE A 103 -4.62 -0.23 6.41
C ILE A 103 -3.17 0.25 6.47
N VAL A 104 -2.26 -0.44 5.79
CA VAL A 104 -0.83 -0.09 5.77
C VAL A 104 -0.61 1.30 5.16
N SER A 105 -1.36 1.67 4.12
CA SER A 105 -1.29 3.00 3.50
C SER A 105 -1.84 4.10 4.40
N CYS A 106 -2.89 3.82 5.17
CA CYS A 106 -3.43 4.74 6.17
C CYS A 106 -2.41 4.99 7.30
N LEU A 107 -1.82 3.92 7.84
CA LEU A 107 -0.77 4.02 8.86
C LEU A 107 0.45 4.80 8.36
N PHE A 108 0.87 4.55 7.11
CA PHE A 108 1.96 5.29 6.49
C PHE A 108 1.64 6.79 6.36
N LEU A 109 0.43 7.15 5.94
CA LEU A 109 -0.01 8.55 5.84
C LEU A 109 0.01 9.25 7.21
N ILE A 110 -0.52 8.61 8.25
CA ILE A 110 -0.51 9.13 9.62
C ILE A 110 0.94 9.37 10.09
N MET A 111 1.81 8.37 9.90
CA MET A 111 3.22 8.48 10.30
C MET A 111 3.97 9.57 9.54
N LEU A 112 3.67 9.79 8.25
CA LEU A 112 4.26 10.88 7.47
C LEU A 112 3.93 12.26 8.08
N PHE A 113 2.68 12.50 8.45
CA PHE A 113 2.28 13.76 9.09
C PHE A 113 2.91 13.94 10.46
N MET A 114 2.93 12.90 11.29
CA MET A 114 3.57 12.95 12.62
C MET A 114 5.07 13.27 12.55
N LYS A 115 5.76 12.79 11.51
CA LYS A 115 7.21 13.03 11.32
C LYS A 115 7.54 14.35 10.65
N LYS A 116 6.58 15.02 10.01
CA LYS A 116 6.76 16.37 9.45
C LYS A 116 6.52 17.47 10.49
N ALA A 117 5.68 17.21 11.49
CA ALA A 117 5.37 18.16 12.56
C ALA A 117 6.47 18.26 13.64
N LYS A 118 7.54 17.46 13.55
CA LYS A 118 8.74 17.49 14.39
C LYS A 118 9.92 17.96 13.56
#